data_AF-A0A9W8YIU4-F1
#
_entry.id   AF-A0A9W8YIU4-F1
#
_cell.length_a   1.000
_cell.length_b   1.000
_cell.length_c   1.000
_cell.angle_alpha   90.00
_cell.angle_beta   90.00
_cell.angle_gamma   90.00
#
_symmetry.space_group_name_H-M   'P 1'
#
loop_
_entity.id
_entity.type
_entity.pdbx_description
1 polymer ?
#
loop_
_entity_poly.entity_id
_entity_poly.type
_entity_poly.pdbx_seq_one_letter_code
_entity_poly.pdbx_strand_id
1 'polypeptide(L)'
;MTIQAQSNWLSPPGRITTVFHYQKEFSIRANNETSALWDSMFPRGRGFIRDPDLSPEPTCVAVYHQLHCLDAIRTGTFSPSERITSLPDEPPY
;
A
#
# COMPACT_ATOMS: atom_id res chain seq x y z
N MET A 1 13.84 -0.62 39.75
CA MET A 1 12.56 -1.13 39.22
C MET A 1 12.11 -0.17 38.14
N THR A 2 12.19 -0.55 36.88
CA THR A 2 11.84 0.33 35.75
C THR A 2 10.42 0.02 35.34
N ILE A 3 9.50 0.98 35.53
CA ILE A 3 8.11 0.87 35.10
C ILE A 3 8.08 1.01 33.59
N GLN A 4 7.74 -0.06 32.87
CA GLN A 4 7.37 0.07 31.46
C GLN A 4 6.03 0.77 31.37
N ALA A 5 6.03 1.97 30.79
CA ALA A 5 4.80 2.67 30.44
C ALA A 5 4.04 1.82 29.43
N GLN A 6 2.84 1.35 29.80
CA GLN A 6 1.89 0.81 28.85
C GLN A 6 1.58 1.89 27.82
N SER A 7 1.99 1.68 26.57
CA SER A 7 1.66 2.58 25.47
C SER A 7 0.17 2.51 25.21
N ASN A 8 -0.56 3.53 25.67
CA ASN A 8 -1.93 3.79 25.24
C ASN A 8 -1.90 4.07 23.74
N TRP A 9 -2.41 3.13 22.93
CA TRP A 9 -2.49 3.23 21.46
C TRP A 9 -3.20 4.49 20.94
N LEU A 10 -4.02 5.14 21.78
CA LEU A 10 -4.76 6.36 21.44
C LEU A 10 -3.91 7.63 21.54
N SER A 11 -2.74 7.57 22.18
CA SER A 11 -1.84 8.71 22.27
C SER A 11 -0.82 8.63 21.14
N PRO A 12 -0.71 9.65 20.26
CA PRO A 12 0.37 9.67 19.28
C PRO A 12 1.69 9.58 20.05
N PRO A 13 2.69 8.83 19.54
CA PRO A 13 3.90 8.52 20.29
C PRO A 13 4.84 9.73 20.51
N GLY A 14 4.35 10.95 20.26
CA GLY A 14 5.15 12.17 20.28
C GLY A 14 6.14 12.21 19.12
N ARG A 15 7.24 12.91 19.32
CA ARG A 15 8.32 13.00 18.32
C ARG A 15 9.19 11.75 18.40
N ILE A 16 9.07 10.87 17.41
CA ILE A 16 10.01 9.76 17.19
C ILE A 16 11.03 10.20 16.13
N THR A 17 12.32 10.09 16.45
CA THR A 17 13.40 10.19 15.46
C THR A 17 13.78 8.77 15.01
N THR A 18 13.65 8.51 13.72
CA THR A 18 14.03 7.23 13.11
C THR A 18 14.75 7.47 11.79
N VAL A 19 15.61 6.54 11.39
CA VAL A 19 16.29 6.58 10.09
C VAL A 19 15.40 5.89 9.07
N PHE A 20 15.13 6.57 7.94
CA PHE A 20 14.45 5.94 6.82
C PHE A 20 15.43 5.02 6.08
N HIS A 21 15.13 3.72 6.08
CA HIS A 21 15.85 2.73 5.31
C HIS A 21 15.08 2.44 4.03
N TYR A 22 15.59 2.92 2.90
CA TYR A 22 14.98 2.65 1.60
C TYR A 22 15.05 1.16 1.25
N GLN A 23 13.90 0.60 0.90
CA GLN A 23 13.76 -0.79 0.45
C GLN A 23 13.32 -0.79 -1.01
N LYS A 24 14.28 -1.05 -1.90
CA LYS A 24 14.08 -0.95 -3.37
C LYS A 24 12.98 -1.88 -3.87
N GLU A 25 12.75 -3.00 -3.18
CA GLU A 25 11.80 -4.04 -3.51
C GLU A 25 10.36 -3.51 -3.60
N PHE A 26 10.04 -2.45 -2.86
CA PHE A 26 8.72 -1.78 -2.93
C PHE A 26 8.55 -0.87 -4.15
N SER A 27 9.62 -0.56 -4.88
CA SER A 27 9.62 0.40 -6.01
C SER A 27 9.84 -0.24 -7.37
N ILE A 28 10.16 -1.53 -7.42
CA ILE A 28 10.41 -2.25 -8.68
C ILE A 28 9.18 -3.03 -9.14
N ARG A 29 9.27 -3.57 -10.36
CA ARG A 29 8.24 -4.39 -11.00
C ARG A 29 7.78 -5.53 -10.09
N ALA A 30 6.49 -5.84 -10.17
CA ALA A 30 5.90 -7.00 -9.52
C ALA A 30 6.58 -8.31 -9.99
N ASN A 31 7.04 -9.09 -9.03
CA ASN A 31 7.48 -10.47 -9.17
C ASN A 31 7.04 -11.24 -7.90
N ASN A 32 7.33 -12.54 -7.79
CA ASN A 32 6.87 -13.34 -6.65
C ASN A 32 7.29 -12.75 -5.30
N GLU A 33 8.52 -12.23 -5.19
CA GLU A 33 9.06 -11.66 -3.96
C GLU A 33 8.43 -10.31 -3.65
N THR A 34 8.38 -9.40 -4.62
CA THR A 34 7.84 -8.05 -4.40
C THR A 34 6.33 -8.07 -4.21
N SER A 35 5.59 -8.97 -4.87
CA SER A 35 4.18 -9.18 -4.61
C SER A 35 3.94 -9.67 -3.19
N ALA A 36 4.75 -10.61 -2.68
CA ALA A 36 4.65 -11.07 -1.29
C ALA A 36 4.96 -9.95 -0.28
N LEU A 37 5.93 -9.09 -0.57
CA LEU A 37 6.22 -7.91 0.26
C LEU A 37 5.06 -6.92 0.27
N TRP A 38 4.44 -6.65 -0.88
CA TRP A 38 3.25 -5.81 -0.97
C TRP A 38 2.05 -6.42 -0.24
N ASP A 39 1.80 -7.72 -0.41
CA ASP A 39 0.75 -8.47 0.30
C ASP A 39 0.93 -8.40 1.82
N SER A 40 2.18 -8.40 2.30
CA SER A 40 2.48 -8.32 3.74
C SER A 40 2.07 -7.00 4.39
N MET A 41 1.91 -5.92 3.60
CA MET A 41 1.44 -4.63 4.10
C MET A 41 -0.09 -4.57 4.27
N PHE A 42 -0.83 -5.43 3.58
CA PHE A 42 -2.28 -5.42 3.63
C PHE A 42 -2.81 -6.17 4.87
N PRO A 43 -3.70 -5.56 5.66
CA PRO A 43 -4.32 -6.23 6.78
C PRO A 43 -5.25 -7.36 6.30
N ARG A 44 -5.38 -8.40 7.13
CA ARG A 44 -6.38 -9.45 6.93
C ARG A 44 -7.78 -8.82 6.84
N GLY A 45 -8.59 -9.28 5.90
CA GLY A 45 -9.92 -8.71 5.66
C GLY A 45 -9.94 -7.46 4.78
N ARG A 46 -8.81 -7.12 4.12
CA ARG A 46 -8.74 -6.06 3.10
C ARG A 46 -9.20 -4.69 3.63
N GLY A 47 -8.86 -4.39 4.89
CA GLY A 47 -9.13 -3.09 5.50
C GLY A 47 -10.57 -2.84 5.89
N PHE A 48 -11.47 -3.81 5.73
CA PHE A 48 -12.84 -3.71 6.24
C PHE A 48 -12.90 -4.11 7.70
N ILE A 49 -13.48 -3.25 8.52
CA ILE A 49 -13.69 -3.49 9.95
C ILE A 49 -15.18 -3.45 10.26
N ARG A 50 -15.57 -4.22 11.28
CA ARG A 50 -16.87 -4.13 11.92
C ARG A 50 -16.64 -4.14 13.41
N ASP A 51 -17.06 -3.07 14.07
CA ASP A 51 -16.94 -2.90 15.51
C ASP A 51 -18.31 -2.45 16.05
N PRO A 52 -18.93 -3.16 17.01
CA PRO A 52 -20.27 -2.84 17.46
C PRO A 52 -20.46 -1.40 17.97
N ASP A 53 -19.40 -0.77 18.49
CA ASP A 53 -19.45 0.55 19.12
C ASP A 53 -18.95 1.65 18.17
N LEU A 54 -17.87 1.37 17.42
CA LEU A 54 -17.20 2.34 16.55
C LEU A 54 -17.67 2.29 15.09
N SER A 55 -18.02 1.11 14.57
CA SER A 55 -18.42 0.90 13.18
C SER A 55 -19.38 -0.29 13.06
N PRO A 56 -20.67 -0.11 13.44
CA PRO A 56 -21.65 -1.19 13.50
C PRO A 56 -21.86 -1.88 12.13
N GLU A 57 -21.76 -1.07 11.08
CA GLU A 57 -21.72 -1.51 9.69
C GLU A 57 -20.28 -1.72 9.22
N PRO A 58 -20.04 -2.66 8.27
CA PRO A 58 -18.72 -2.83 7.68
C PRO A 58 -18.24 -1.54 7.00
N THR A 59 -17.13 -0.97 7.48
CA THR A 59 -16.50 0.20 6.87
C THR A 59 -15.05 -0.09 6.51
N CYS A 60 -14.53 0.63 5.51
CA CYS A 60 -13.15 0.49 5.07
C CYS A 60 -12.27 1.55 5.75
N VAL A 61 -11.14 1.13 6.31
CA VAL A 61 -10.14 2.03 6.89
C VAL A 61 -9.51 2.88 5.77
N ALA A 62 -9.51 4.20 5.91
CA ALA A 62 -8.99 5.12 4.89
C ALA A 62 -7.54 4.81 4.45
N VAL A 63 -6.69 4.37 5.37
CA VAL A 63 -5.30 3.97 5.09
C VAL A 63 -5.24 2.75 4.14
N TYR A 64 -6.18 1.81 4.25
CA TYR A 64 -6.26 0.70 3.30
C TYR A 64 -6.58 1.20 1.89
N HIS A 65 -7.52 2.13 1.74
CA HIS A 65 -7.87 2.69 0.43
C HIS A 65 -6.66 3.36 -0.23
N GLN A 66 -5.87 4.11 0.54
CA GLN A 66 -4.63 4.73 0.05
C GLN A 66 -3.61 3.69 -0.41
N LEU A 67 -3.39 2.64 0.38
CA LEU A 67 -2.44 1.58 0.05
C LEU A 67 -2.87 0.78 -1.20
N HIS A 68 -4.16 0.47 -1.31
CA HIS A 68 -4.73 -0.21 -2.48
C HIS A 68 -4.51 0.58 -3.77
N CYS A 69 -4.80 1.89 -3.74
CA CYS A 69 -4.57 2.75 -4.90
C CYS A 69 -3.08 2.86 -5.25
N LEU A 70 -2.19 2.88 -4.26
CA LEU A 70 -0.76 2.92 -4.51
C LEU A 70 -0.27 1.65 -5.23
N ASP A 71 -0.74 0.46 -4.84
CA ASP A 71 -0.39 -0.78 -5.53
C ASP A 71 -0.96 -0.82 -6.96
N ALA A 72 -2.16 -0.28 -7.18
CA ALA A 72 -2.75 -0.15 -8.52
C ALA A 72 -1.89 0.74 -9.44
N ILE A 73 -1.35 1.85 -8.91
CA ILE A 73 -0.44 2.73 -9.65
C ILE A 73 0.88 2.00 -9.96
N ARG A 74 1.45 1.31 -8.98
CA ARG A 74 2.68 0.54 -9.16
C ARG A 74 2.51 -0.49 -10.29
N THR A 75 1.46 -1.31 -10.21
CA THR A 75 1.19 -2.33 -11.23
C THR A 75 0.96 -1.70 -12.60
N GLY A 76 0.16 -0.63 -12.68
CA GLY A 76 -0.09 0.12 -13.91
C GLY A 76 1.17 0.72 -14.56
N THR A 77 2.13 1.18 -13.77
CA THR A 77 3.41 1.73 -14.27
C THR A 77 4.23 0.70 -15.05
N PHE A 78 4.11 -0.58 -14.68
CA PHE A 78 4.86 -1.67 -15.30
C PHE A 78 4.05 -2.47 -16.31
N SER A 79 2.74 -2.22 -16.42
CA SER A 79 1.89 -2.82 -17.43
C SER A 79 2.38 -2.44 -18.83
N PRO A 80 2.56 -3.39 -19.76
CA PRO A 80 2.82 -3.07 -21.15
C PRO A 80 1.73 -2.14 -21.67
N SER A 81 2.11 -0.99 -22.23
CA SER A 81 1.18 -0.13 -22.94
C SER A 81 0.79 -0.82 -24.25
N GLU A 82 -0.33 -1.54 -24.30
CA GLU A 82 -0.85 -2.21 -25.51
C GLU A 82 -1.27 -1.23 -26.65
N ARG A 83 -0.89 0.05 -26.59
CA ARG A 83 -1.48 1.11 -27.43
C ARG A 83 -0.48 2.05 -28.12
N ILE A 84 0.81 1.75 -28.11
CA ILE A 84 1.80 2.56 -28.87
C ILE A 84 2.45 1.77 -30.01
N THR A 85 2.47 0.44 -29.94
CA THR A 85 3.01 -0.42 -31.01
C THR A 85 1.99 -0.82 -32.08
N SER A 86 0.74 -0.36 -31.98
CA SER A 86 -0.35 -0.63 -32.93
C SER A 86 -0.76 0.59 -33.76
N LEU A 87 -0.01 1.70 -33.69
CA LEU A 87 -0.15 2.75 -34.69
C LEU A 87 0.39 2.19 -36.01
N PRO A 88 -0.41 2.15 -37.10
CA PRO A 88 0.13 1.80 -38.41
C PRO A 88 1.24 2.80 -38.75
N ASP A 89 2.33 2.31 -39.36
CA ASP A 89 3.38 3.15 -39.91
C ASP A 89 2.74 4.28 -40.75
N GLU A 90 3.17 5.52 -40.51
CA GLU A 90 2.73 6.70 -41.27
C GLU A 90 2.79 6.41 -42.78
N PRO A 91 1.74 6.75 -43.56
CA PRO A 91 1.75 6.48 -44.99
C PRO A 91 2.86 7.29 -45.68
N PRO A 92 3.57 6.70 -46.67
CA PRO A 92 4.60 7.42 -47.40
C PRO A 92 3.96 8.56 -48.20
N TYR A 93 4.53 9.77 -48.07
CA TYR A 93 4.22 10.94 -48.89
C TYR A 93 4.53 10.68 -50.37
#